data_AF-A0A8S3JYA6-F1
#
_entry.id   AF-A0A8S3JYA6-F1
#
_cell.length_a   1.000
_cell.length_b   1.000
_cell.length_c   1.000
_cell.angle_alpha   90.00
_cell.angle_beta   90.00
_cell.angle_gamma   90.00
#
_symmetry.space_group_name_H-M   'P 1'
#
loop_
_entity.id
_entity.type
_entity.pdbx_description
1 polymer ?
#
loop_
_entity_poly.entity_id
_entity_poly.type
_entity_poly.pdbx_seq_one_letter_code
_entity_poly.pdbx_strand_id
1 'polypeptide(L)' 'KKKLRSLKQIRHLASLDIFGVVDERGLQKLNTLLGPSISLNQQRFSYVARPTYGLRRTSIWGLRTRP' A
#
# COMPACT_ATOMS: atom_id res chain seq x y z
N LYS A 1 -10.57 7.50 -16.53
CA LYS A 1 -9.22 8.11 -16.41
C LYS A 1 -9.14 9.43 -15.58
N LYS A 2 -10.26 10.10 -15.23
CA LYS A 2 -10.26 11.35 -14.42
C LYS A 2 -9.96 11.19 -12.90
N LYS A 3 -10.24 10.02 -12.31
CA LYS A 3 -10.14 9.80 -10.85
C LYS A 3 -8.72 9.83 -10.27
N LEU A 4 -7.69 9.37 -11.00
CA LEU A 4 -6.31 9.34 -10.45
C LEU A 4 -5.75 10.74 -10.12
N ARG A 5 -6.30 11.80 -10.73
CA ARG A 5 -5.89 13.18 -10.43
C ARG A 5 -6.34 13.64 -9.05
N SER A 6 -7.42 13.08 -8.49
CA SER A 6 -7.88 13.45 -7.15
C SER A 6 -6.92 12.96 -6.06
N LEU A 7 -6.07 11.97 -6.35
CA LEU A 7 -5.05 11.50 -5.40
C LEU A 7 -4.05 12.60 -5.03
N LYS A 8 -3.77 13.53 -5.95
CA LYS A 8 -2.91 14.70 -5.69
C LYS A 8 -3.50 15.65 -4.64
N GLN A 9 -4.82 15.63 -4.43
CA GLN A 9 -5.47 16.49 -3.44
C GLN A 9 -5.30 15.97 -2.01
N ILE A 10 -4.88 14.71 -1.84
CA ILE A 10 -4.64 14.09 -0.55
C ILE A 10 -3.27 14.56 -0.05
N ARG A 11 -3.25 15.59 0.79
CA ARG A 11 -2.02 16.25 1.28
C ARG A 11 -1.07 15.32 2.04
N HIS A 12 -1.60 14.26 2.65
CA HIS A 12 -0.85 13.34 3.50
C HIS A 12 -0.63 11.96 2.86
N LEU A 13 -0.86 11.84 1.54
CA LEU A 13 -0.56 10.60 0.85
C LEU A 13 0.97 10.44 0.76
N ALA A 14 1.50 9.41 1.41
CA ALA A 14 2.95 9.15 1.46
C ALA A 14 3.36 7.98 0.56
N SER A 15 2.54 6.93 0.50
CA SER A 15 2.79 5.76 -0.35
C SER A 15 1.51 5.29 -1.03
N LEU A 16 1.67 4.71 -2.22
CA LEU A 16 0.59 4.17 -3.02
C LEU A 16 1.07 2.94 -3.81
N ASP A 17 0.49 1.78 -3.50
CA ASP A 17 0.79 0.52 -4.18
C ASP A 17 -0.37 0.11 -5.10
N ILE A 18 -0.10 -0.06 -6.40
CA ILE A 18 -1.09 -0.29 -7.47
C ILE A 18 -0.62 -1.36 -8.48
N PHE A 19 0.05 -2.40 -7.99
CA PHE A 19 0.60 -3.47 -8.82
C PHE A 19 -0.44 -4.09 -9.77
N GLY A 20 -0.05 -4.31 -11.03
CA GLY A 20 -0.88 -5.01 -12.03
C GLY A 20 -2.05 -4.21 -12.62
N VAL A 21 -2.33 -3.00 -12.11
CA VAL A 21 -3.44 -2.15 -12.61
C VAL A 21 -2.98 -1.23 -13.74
N VAL A 22 -1.69 -0.90 -13.77
CA VAL A 22 -1.11 0.06 -14.72
C VAL A 22 0.15 -0.53 -15.33
N ASP A 23 0.36 -0.29 -16.62
CA ASP A 23 1.58 -0.63 -17.34
C ASP A 23 2.75 0.29 -16.93
N GLU A 24 3.98 -0.08 -17.27
CA GLU A 24 5.18 0.71 -16.91
C GLU A 24 5.10 2.16 -17.39
N ARG A 25 4.56 2.38 -18.58
CA ARG A 25 4.38 3.72 -19.16
C ARG A 25 3.36 4.54 -18.35
N GLY A 26 2.28 3.92 -17.93
CA GLY A 26 1.30 4.56 -17.05
C GLY A 26 1.87 4.81 -15.66
N LEU A 27 2.73 3.94 -15.13
CA LEU A 27 3.42 4.13 -13.85
C LEU A 27 4.34 5.35 -13.88
N GLN A 28 5.14 5.51 -14.96
CA GLN A 28 5.98 6.69 -15.16
C GLN A 28 5.15 7.97 -15.19
N LYS A 29 4.04 7.98 -15.96
CA LYS A 29 3.12 9.13 -15.99
C LYS A 29 2.56 9.46 -14.61
N LEU A 30 2.24 8.44 -13.82
CA LEU A 30 1.69 8.59 -12.47
C LEU A 30 2.73 9.18 -11.52
N ASN A 31 3.99 8.75 -11.64
CA ASN A 31 5.12 9.28 -10.90
C ASN A 31 5.36 10.77 -11.22
N THR A 32 5.28 11.15 -12.51
CA THR A 32 5.35 12.56 -12.92
C THR A 32 4.16 13.39 -12.38
N LEU A 33 2.97 12.80 -12.27
CA LEU A 33 1.76 13.50 -11.85
C LEU A 33 1.70 13.75 -10.34
N LEU A 34 2.09 12.74 -9.55
CA LEU A 34 2.10 12.77 -8.09
C LEU A 34 3.36 13.44 -7.52
N GLY A 35 4.46 13.41 -8.26
CA GLY A 35 5.74 13.99 -7.85
C GLY A 35 6.54 13.06 -6.92
N PRO A 36 7.78 13.45 -6.57
CA PRO A 36 8.72 12.61 -5.83
C PRO A 36 8.36 12.40 -4.35
N SER A 37 7.38 13.12 -3.82
CA SER A 37 6.95 13.02 -2.43
C SER A 37 6.13 11.76 -2.13
N ILE A 38 5.64 11.06 -3.16
CA ILE A 38 4.80 9.87 -3.02
C ILE A 38 5.56 8.65 -3.51
N SER A 39 5.78 7.70 -2.61
CA SER A 39 6.38 6.41 -2.91
C SER A 39 5.39 5.52 -3.67
N LEU A 40 5.73 5.11 -4.89
CA LEU A 40 4.91 4.18 -5.68
C LEU A 40 5.46 2.75 -5.63
N ASN A 41 4.57 1.77 -5.44
CA ASN A 41 4.85 0.34 -5.59
C ASN A 41 6.07 -0.15 -4.77
N GLN A 42 6.25 0.36 -3.55
CA GLN A 42 7.36 -0.03 -2.69
C GLN A 42 7.02 -1.26 -1.84
N GLN A 43 5.76 -1.43 -1.45
CA GLN A 43 5.36 -2.48 -0.52
C GLN A 43 4.48 -3.51 -1.22
N ARG A 44 5.08 -4.63 -1.58
CA ARG A 44 4.34 -5.81 -2.08
C ARG A 44 3.42 -6.44 -1.01
N PHE A 45 3.58 -6.03 0.24
CA PHE A 45 3.15 -6.73 1.42
C PHE A 45 2.61 -5.72 2.43
N SER A 46 1.37 -5.92 2.90
CA SER A 46 0.77 -5.05 3.92
C SER A 46 1.48 -5.16 5.25
N TYR A 47 1.79 -4.04 5.90
CA TYR A 47 2.23 -4.02 7.31
C TYR A 47 1.06 -3.92 8.30
N VAL A 48 -0.15 -3.61 7.82
CA VAL A 48 -1.34 -3.48 8.66
C VAL A 48 -1.84 -4.87 9.08
N ALA A 49 -2.13 -5.02 10.38
CA ALA A 49 -2.66 -6.25 10.97
C ALA A 49 -1.81 -7.50 10.70
N ARG A 50 -0.49 -7.33 10.51
CA ARG A 50 0.41 -8.47 10.51
C ARG A 50 0.41 -9.13 11.88
N PRO A 51 0.26 -10.46 11.96
CA PRO A 51 0.39 -11.13 13.24
C PRO A 51 1.81 -10.87 13.76
N THR A 52 1.90 -10.30 14.96
CA THR A 52 3.17 -10.07 15.66
C THR A 52 3.78 -11.38 16.19
N TYR A 53 3.13 -12.49 15.91
CA TYR A 53 3.47 -13.84 16.32
C TYR A 53 3.46 -14.76 15.10
N GLY A 54 4.32 -15.76 15.10
CA GLY A 54 4.40 -16.73 14.00
C GLY A 54 3.14 -17.59 13.88
N LEU A 55 3.00 -18.24 12.72
CA LEU A 55 1.86 -19.09 12.32
C LEU A 55 1.48 -20.18 13.34
N ARG A 56 2.41 -20.57 14.21
CA ARG A 56 2.21 -21.63 15.22
C ARG A 56 1.57 -21.15 16.52
N ARG A 57 1.47 -19.85 16.76
CA ARG A 57 0.89 -19.31 17.99
C ARG A 57 -0.60 -19.04 17.76
N THR A 58 -1.46 -19.78 18.46
CA THR A 58 -2.93 -19.63 18.38
C THR A 58 -3.48 -18.67 19.44
N SER A 59 -2.61 -17.90 20.09
CA SER A 59 -2.97 -16.98 21.17
C SER A 59 -2.15 -15.69 21.14
N ILE A 60 -2.83 -14.54 21.26
CA ILE A 60 -2.24 -13.23 21.51
C ILE A 60 -2.64 -12.79 22.91
N TRP A 61 -1.68 -12.39 23.74
CA TRP A 61 -1.97 -11.91 25.11
C TRP A 61 -2.88 -12.86 25.92
N GLY A 62 -2.71 -14.18 25.74
CA GLY A 62 -3.52 -15.20 26.40
C GLY A 62 -4.91 -15.45 25.79
N LEU A 63 -5.32 -14.66 24.80
CA LEU A 63 -6.59 -14.81 24.09
C LEU A 63 -6.41 -15.66 22.83
N ARG A 64 -7.22 -16.71 22.70
CA ARG A 64 -7.20 -17.58 21.52
C ARG A 64 -7.70 -16.82 20.30
N THR A 65 -6.86 -16.69 19.28
CA THR A 65 -7.22 -16.06 18.01
C THR A 65 -7.50 -17.14 16.96
N ARG A 66 -8.44 -16.88 16.05
CA ARG A 66 -8.71 -17.79 14.94
C ARG A 66 -7.51 -17.77 13.99
N PRO A 67 -7.08 -18.95 13.48
CA PRO A 67 -5.98 -19.03 12.52
C PRO A 67 -6.30 -18.25 11.23
#